data_AF-A0A6C0HJL7-F1
#
_entry.id   AF-A0A6C0HJL7-F1
#
_cell.length_a   1.000
_cell.length_b   1.000
_cell.length_c   1.000
_cell.angle_alpha   90.00
_cell.angle_beta   90.00
_cell.angle_gamma   90.00
#
_symmetry.space_group_name_H-M   'P 1'
#
loop_
_entity.id
_entity.type
_entity.pdbx_description
1 polymer ?
#
loop_
_entity_poly.entity_id
_entity_poly.type
_entity_poly.pdbx_seq_one_letter_code
_entity_poly.pdbx_strand_id
1 'polypeptide(L)'
;MTLYRTIRESGLYDNISGIKCSVLTKDSNDATFFTDLMDSKLEVIGINDNLNLYETPTINLLHEHAKTEDFYVLYLHTKGVRHNGGLIYVTDWVNYLIHFNIKKHTTCIAALSDYDGVGVNLHRGEGSTHYSGNFWWSTSDYIKKLDTCVYQDYISPELWLTCTDRGKYLSLWDSHTNHYAERYEAHRYS
;
A
#
# COMPACT_ATOMS: atom_id res chain seq x y z
N MET A 1 6.36 13.00 -9.45
CA MET A 1 6.11 11.81 -10.30
C MET A 1 4.99 11.02 -9.65
N THR A 2 3.95 10.62 -10.39
CA THR A 2 2.78 9.93 -9.81
C THR A 2 3.06 8.45 -9.58
N LEU A 3 2.38 7.81 -8.62
CA LEU A 3 2.49 6.36 -8.36
C LEU A 3 2.20 5.54 -9.62
N TYR A 4 1.15 5.89 -10.36
CA TYR A 4 0.79 5.23 -11.62
C TYR A 4 1.92 5.24 -12.65
N ARG A 5 2.56 6.41 -12.88
CA ARG A 5 3.72 6.50 -13.79
C ARG A 5 4.87 5.61 -13.31
N THR A 6 5.11 5.58 -12.00
CA THR A 6 6.16 4.75 -11.42
C THR A 6 5.90 3.26 -11.62
N ILE A 7 4.65 2.80 -11.46
CA ILE A 7 4.26 1.41 -11.74
C ILE A 7 4.53 1.07 -13.21
N ARG A 8 4.11 1.94 -14.14
CA ARG A 8 4.33 1.80 -15.60
C ARG A 8 5.80 1.69 -15.99
N GLU A 9 6.67 2.46 -15.36
CA GLU A 9 8.09 2.53 -15.72
C GLU A 9 8.98 1.53 -14.95
N SER A 10 8.45 0.90 -13.90
CA SER A 10 9.22 -0.01 -13.03
C SER A 10 9.34 -1.45 -13.52
N GLY A 11 8.64 -1.82 -14.61
CA GLY A 11 8.45 -3.21 -15.03
C GLY A 11 7.38 -3.96 -14.23
N LEU A 12 6.87 -3.41 -13.12
CA LEU A 12 5.77 -4.01 -12.37
C LEU A 12 4.49 -4.08 -13.21
N TYR A 13 4.21 -3.05 -14.00
CA TYR A 13 3.00 -3.00 -14.82
C TYR A 13 2.87 -4.19 -15.79
N ASP A 14 3.99 -4.70 -16.29
CA ASP A 14 4.00 -5.83 -17.22
C ASP A 14 3.63 -7.15 -16.51
N ASN A 15 3.93 -7.24 -15.21
CA ASN A 15 3.72 -8.44 -14.39
C ASN A 15 2.36 -8.50 -13.68
N ILE A 16 1.62 -7.40 -13.60
CA ILE A 16 0.30 -7.36 -12.95
C ILE A 16 -0.83 -7.64 -13.94
N SER A 17 -1.89 -8.29 -13.46
CA SER A 17 -3.14 -8.49 -14.20
C SER A 17 -4.06 -7.26 -14.14
N GLY A 18 -3.96 -6.45 -13.08
CA GLY A 18 -4.80 -5.27 -12.90
C GLY A 18 -4.34 -4.34 -11.78
N ILE A 19 -4.88 -3.13 -11.79
CA ILE A 19 -4.80 -2.07 -10.79
C ILE A 19 -6.23 -1.75 -10.38
N LYS A 20 -6.65 -2.26 -9.23
CA LYS A 20 -7.96 -1.96 -8.66
C LYS A 20 -7.84 -0.71 -7.79
N CYS A 21 -8.54 0.37 -8.16
CA CYS A 21 -8.50 1.67 -7.49
C CYS A 21 -9.83 1.96 -6.78
N SER A 22 -9.74 2.46 -5.55
CA SER A 22 -10.87 2.99 -4.80
C SER A 22 -10.59 4.45 -4.48
N VAL A 23 -11.56 5.32 -4.75
CA VAL A 23 -11.41 6.77 -4.69
C VAL A 23 -12.28 7.33 -3.57
N LEU A 24 -11.65 7.99 -2.59
CA LEU A 24 -12.37 8.76 -1.58
C LEU A 24 -12.50 10.21 -2.03
N THR A 25 -13.70 10.63 -2.41
CA THR A 25 -13.97 11.97 -2.93
C THR A 25 -15.43 12.38 -2.74
N LYS A 26 -15.66 13.68 -2.50
CA LYS A 26 -16.99 14.30 -2.53
C LYS A 26 -17.45 14.63 -3.95
N ASP A 27 -16.54 14.71 -4.91
CA ASP A 27 -16.82 14.97 -6.31
C ASP A 27 -16.51 13.70 -7.12
N SER A 28 -17.54 13.03 -7.63
CA SER A 28 -17.34 11.83 -8.45
C SER A 28 -16.51 12.10 -9.70
N ASN A 29 -16.38 13.36 -10.13
CA ASN A 29 -15.47 13.74 -11.21
C ASN A 29 -14.00 13.57 -10.81
N ASP A 30 -13.62 13.48 -9.54
CA ASP A 30 -12.23 13.20 -9.17
C ASP A 30 -11.78 11.79 -9.59
N ALA A 31 -12.73 10.87 -9.80
CA ALA A 31 -12.45 9.56 -10.37
C ALA A 31 -12.18 9.62 -11.89
N THR A 32 -12.46 10.74 -12.56
CA THR A 32 -12.30 10.87 -14.02
C THR A 32 -10.85 10.68 -14.46
N PHE A 33 -9.88 11.08 -13.64
CA PHE A 33 -8.47 10.81 -13.93
C PHE A 33 -8.23 9.33 -14.23
N PHE A 34 -8.89 8.42 -13.51
CA PHE A 34 -8.73 7.00 -13.70
C PHE A 34 -9.50 6.47 -14.90
N THR A 35 -10.70 7.01 -15.17
CA THR A 35 -11.50 6.59 -16.34
C THR A 35 -10.92 7.10 -17.66
N ASP A 36 -10.36 8.31 -17.65
CA ASP A 36 -9.83 8.98 -18.85
C ASP A 36 -8.49 8.40 -19.30
N LEU A 37 -7.78 7.67 -18.43
CA LEU A 37 -6.54 6.99 -18.80
C LEU A 37 -6.76 5.88 -19.83
N MET A 38 -8.00 5.36 -19.97
CA MET A 38 -8.36 4.26 -20.87
C MET A 38 -7.38 3.06 -20.81
N ASP A 39 -6.81 2.80 -19.64
CA ASP A 39 -5.86 1.70 -19.43
C ASP A 39 -6.63 0.42 -19.10
N SER A 40 -6.46 -0.62 -19.91
CA SER A 40 -7.20 -1.89 -19.77
C SER A 40 -6.92 -2.65 -18.47
N LYS A 41 -5.81 -2.35 -17.79
CA LYS A 41 -5.48 -2.95 -16.49
C LYS A 41 -6.02 -2.13 -15.33
N LEU A 42 -6.51 -0.90 -15.56
CA LEU A 42 -6.96 -0.01 -14.49
C LEU A 42 -8.47 -0.06 -14.35
N GLU A 43 -8.94 -0.34 -13.13
CA GLU A 43 -10.36 -0.44 -12.82
C GLU A 43 -10.67 0.38 -11.55
N VAL A 44 -11.70 1.24 -11.60
CA VAL A 44 -12.23 1.89 -10.40
C VAL A 44 -13.28 0.97 -9.78
N ILE A 45 -12.94 0.38 -8.64
CA ILE A 45 -13.78 -0.62 -7.93
C ILE A 45 -14.64 0.00 -6.82
N GLY A 46 -14.44 1.28 -6.50
CA GLY A 46 -15.21 1.95 -5.46
C GLY A 46 -15.03 3.46 -5.46
N ILE A 47 -16.10 4.18 -5.16
CA ILE A 47 -16.09 5.62 -4.88
C ILE A 47 -16.83 5.84 -3.55
N ASN A 48 -16.22 6.57 -2.62
CA ASN A 48 -16.80 6.83 -1.30
C ASN A 48 -16.63 8.31 -0.93
N ASP A 49 -17.69 8.97 -0.50
CA ASP A 49 -17.69 10.40 -0.15
C ASP A 49 -17.31 10.70 1.30
N ASN A 50 -17.26 9.67 2.14
CA ASN A 50 -16.86 9.79 3.53
C ASN A 50 -15.33 9.74 3.68
N LEU A 51 -14.71 10.91 3.55
CA LEU A 51 -13.26 11.10 3.68
C LEU A 51 -12.69 10.70 5.06
N ASN A 52 -13.53 10.53 6.08
CA ASN A 52 -13.10 10.11 7.42
C ASN A 52 -12.88 8.61 7.54
N LEU A 53 -13.21 7.82 6.52
CA LEU A 53 -12.94 6.37 6.50
C LEU A 53 -11.52 6.04 6.03
N TYR A 54 -10.81 7.02 5.47
CA TYR A 54 -9.44 6.88 5.00
C TYR A 54 -9.26 5.64 4.09
N GLU A 55 -8.38 4.74 4.47
CA GLU A 55 -8.00 3.55 3.69
C GLU A 55 -8.98 2.37 3.89
N THR A 56 -9.84 2.44 4.91
CA THR A 56 -10.73 1.34 5.33
C THR A 56 -11.65 0.82 4.22
N PRO A 57 -12.32 1.65 3.42
CA PRO A 57 -13.20 1.14 2.36
C PRO A 57 -12.44 0.30 1.34
N THR A 58 -11.22 0.74 0.97
CA THR A 58 -10.37 0.03 0.02
C THR A 58 -9.87 -1.29 0.59
N ILE A 59 -9.46 -1.32 1.86
CA ILE A 59 -9.03 -2.54 2.55
C ILE A 59 -10.19 -3.56 2.62
N ASN A 60 -11.40 -3.11 2.92
CA ASN A 60 -12.55 -4.02 2.98
C ASN A 60 -12.94 -4.55 1.60
N LEU A 61 -12.86 -3.75 0.53
CA LEU A 61 -13.03 -4.26 -0.84
C LEU A 61 -11.95 -5.29 -1.20
N LEU A 62 -10.70 -5.06 -0.81
CA LEU A 62 -9.62 -6.02 -0.99
C LEU A 62 -9.89 -7.33 -0.23
N HIS A 63 -10.39 -7.25 1.00
CA HIS A 63 -10.76 -8.41 1.82
C HIS A 63 -11.88 -9.23 1.16
N GLU A 64 -12.93 -8.59 0.65
CA GLU A 64 -14.00 -9.29 -0.05
C GLU A 64 -13.51 -9.97 -1.32
N HIS A 65 -12.67 -9.31 -2.14
CA HIS A 65 -12.08 -9.94 -3.32
C HIS A 65 -11.20 -11.15 -2.97
N ALA A 66 -10.42 -11.06 -1.88
CA ALA A 66 -9.56 -12.17 -1.45
C ALA A 66 -10.33 -13.42 -1.02
N LYS A 67 -11.61 -13.28 -0.64
CA LYS A 67 -12.49 -14.42 -0.32
C LYS A 67 -12.93 -15.20 -1.57
N THR A 68 -12.90 -14.57 -2.74
CA THR A 68 -13.44 -15.13 -3.99
C THR A 68 -12.40 -15.37 -5.08
N GLU A 69 -11.22 -14.76 -4.97
CA GLU A 69 -10.17 -14.80 -5.98
C GLU A 69 -8.79 -15.11 -5.37
N ASP A 70 -7.95 -15.81 -6.13
CA ASP A 70 -6.56 -16.09 -5.75
C ASP A 70 -5.60 -15.12 -6.44
N PHE A 71 -4.84 -14.34 -5.67
CA PHE A 71 -3.92 -13.34 -6.20
C PHE A 71 -2.79 -12.95 -5.22
N TYR A 72 -1.71 -12.40 -5.77
CA TYR A 72 -0.74 -11.59 -5.06
C TYR A 72 -1.19 -10.12 -5.13
N VAL A 73 -1.02 -9.36 -4.05
CA VAL A 73 -1.40 -7.95 -4.01
C VAL A 73 -0.26 -7.09 -3.48
N LEU A 74 -0.07 -5.95 -4.12
CA LEU A 74 0.62 -4.79 -3.57
C LEU A 74 -0.43 -3.75 -3.16
N TYR A 75 -0.54 -3.47 -1.88
CA TYR A 75 -1.36 -2.38 -1.37
C TYR A 75 -0.57 -1.07 -1.32
N LEU A 76 -1.16 0.00 -1.87
CA LEU A 76 -0.60 1.35 -1.91
C LEU A 76 -1.72 2.37 -1.64
N HIS A 77 -1.36 3.52 -1.08
CA HIS A 77 -2.25 4.67 -0.96
C HIS A 77 -1.53 5.96 -1.35
N THR A 78 -2.26 7.08 -1.39
CA THR A 78 -1.76 8.39 -1.81
C THR A 78 -0.98 9.12 -0.72
N LYS A 79 -0.09 8.39 -0.02
CA LYS A 79 0.76 8.94 1.03
C LYS A 79 1.53 10.17 0.53
N GLY A 80 1.54 11.22 1.36
CA GLY A 80 2.24 12.47 1.06
C GLY A 80 1.44 13.50 0.27
N VAL A 81 0.27 13.16 -0.29
CA VAL A 81 -0.59 14.12 -1.02
C VAL A 81 -0.98 15.31 -0.15
N ARG A 82 -1.26 15.10 1.15
CA ARG A 82 -1.58 16.17 2.09
C ARG A 82 -0.46 17.21 2.26
N HIS A 83 0.78 16.86 1.98
CA HIS A 83 1.92 17.77 2.09
C HIS A 83 2.27 18.44 0.77
N ASN A 84 1.75 17.96 -0.36
CA ASN A 84 1.97 18.51 -1.71
C ASN A 84 3.45 18.87 -2.00
N GLY A 85 4.41 18.05 -1.55
CA GLY A 85 5.84 18.30 -1.68
C GLY A 85 6.44 19.34 -0.71
N GLY A 86 5.64 19.94 0.16
CA GLY A 86 6.06 20.92 1.17
C GLY A 86 6.88 20.33 2.32
N LEU A 87 6.87 19.01 2.50
CA LEU A 87 7.73 18.30 3.46
C LEU A 87 8.65 17.33 2.73
N ILE A 88 9.89 17.75 2.51
CA ILE A 88 10.90 16.97 1.79
C ILE A 88 11.19 15.62 2.47
N TYR A 89 11.08 15.53 3.80
CA TYR A 89 11.21 14.26 4.55
C TYR A 89 10.16 13.23 4.14
N VAL A 90 8.91 13.68 3.93
CA VAL A 90 7.83 12.81 3.46
C VAL A 90 8.03 12.43 2.00
N THR A 91 8.56 13.33 1.18
CA THR A 91 8.94 13.01 -0.20
C THR A 91 10.03 11.93 -0.25
N ASP A 92 11.08 12.06 0.56
CA ASP A 92 12.13 11.05 0.71
C ASP A 92 11.55 9.71 1.17
N TRP A 93 10.63 9.73 2.14
CA TRP A 93 9.97 8.52 2.63
C TRP A 93 9.14 7.83 1.55
N VAL A 94 8.35 8.58 0.78
CA VAL A 94 7.58 8.01 -0.34
C VAL A 94 8.51 7.42 -1.40
N ASN A 95 9.62 8.09 -1.72
CA ASN A 95 10.63 7.57 -2.67
C ASN A 95 11.25 6.26 -2.16
N TYR A 96 11.53 6.17 -0.86
CA TYR A 96 12.01 4.96 -0.20
C TYR A 96 10.97 3.82 -0.27
N LEU A 97 9.70 4.08 0.06
CA LEU A 97 8.63 3.09 -0.01
C LEU A 97 8.45 2.57 -1.45
N ILE A 98 8.52 3.47 -2.44
CA ILE A 98 8.47 3.15 -3.87
C ILE A 98 9.65 2.26 -4.28
N HIS A 99 10.86 2.55 -3.81
CA HIS A 99 12.04 1.78 -4.18
C HIS A 99 11.89 0.30 -3.82
N PHE A 100 11.49 0.00 -2.58
CA PHE A 100 11.36 -1.38 -2.13
C PHE A 100 10.09 -2.06 -2.63
N ASN A 101 8.93 -1.38 -2.56
CA ASN A 101 7.67 -2.05 -2.89
C ASN A 101 7.39 -2.12 -4.40
N ILE A 102 7.83 -1.13 -5.19
CA ILE A 102 7.55 -1.06 -6.64
C ILE A 102 8.79 -1.46 -7.45
N LYS A 103 9.94 -0.82 -7.23
CA LYS A 103 11.14 -1.08 -8.05
C LYS A 103 11.76 -2.44 -7.75
N LYS A 104 11.67 -2.93 -6.51
CA LYS A 104 12.12 -4.28 -6.09
C LYS A 104 10.97 -5.29 -5.98
N HIS A 105 9.87 -5.10 -6.73
CA HIS A 105 8.68 -5.97 -6.67
C HIS A 105 8.97 -7.46 -6.84
N THR A 106 9.94 -7.85 -7.69
CA THR A 106 10.32 -9.25 -7.87
C THR A 106 10.86 -9.88 -6.59
N THR A 107 11.59 -9.12 -5.77
CA THR A 107 12.07 -9.56 -4.45
C THR A 107 10.90 -9.71 -3.48
N CYS A 108 9.96 -8.77 -3.49
CA CYS A 108 8.76 -8.84 -2.64
C CYS A 108 7.92 -10.07 -2.97
N ILE A 109 7.63 -10.29 -4.26
CA ILE A 109 6.81 -11.43 -4.72
C ILE A 109 7.50 -12.76 -4.37
N ALA A 110 8.81 -12.87 -4.58
CA ALA A 110 9.56 -14.08 -4.24
C ALA A 110 9.47 -14.41 -2.74
N ALA A 111 9.55 -13.40 -1.87
CA ALA A 111 9.45 -13.57 -0.43
C ALA A 111 8.06 -14.05 0.05
N LEU A 112 6.99 -13.85 -0.72
CA LEU A 112 5.65 -14.32 -0.36
C LEU A 112 5.50 -15.85 -0.37
N SER A 113 6.53 -16.58 -0.82
CA SER A 113 6.61 -18.04 -0.65
C SER A 113 6.80 -18.46 0.82
N ASP A 114 7.46 -17.63 1.62
CA ASP A 114 7.82 -17.92 3.03
C ASP A 114 7.11 -17.00 4.04
N TYR A 115 6.57 -15.86 3.58
CA TYR A 115 6.00 -14.81 4.40
C TYR A 115 4.59 -14.42 3.96
N ASP A 116 3.74 -14.08 4.94
CA ASP A 116 2.36 -13.66 4.75
C ASP A 116 2.23 -12.18 4.35
N GLY A 117 3.20 -11.37 4.78
CA GLY A 117 3.28 -9.96 4.40
C GLY A 117 4.73 -9.54 4.21
N VAL A 118 4.98 -8.69 3.23
CA VAL A 118 6.33 -8.19 2.90
C VAL A 118 6.27 -6.68 2.69
N GLY A 119 7.21 -5.95 3.26
CA GLY A 119 7.30 -4.50 3.10
C GLY A 119 8.59 -3.96 3.66
N VAL A 120 8.57 -2.73 4.16
CA VAL A 120 9.73 -2.06 4.78
C VAL A 120 9.31 -1.29 6.02
N ASN A 121 10.27 -0.96 6.89
CA ASN A 121 10.02 -0.30 8.18
C ASN A 121 8.89 -1.00 8.96
N LEU A 122 9.05 -2.30 9.16
CA LEU A 122 8.08 -3.09 9.91
C LEU A 122 8.27 -2.80 11.40
N HIS A 123 7.41 -1.94 11.93
CA HIS A 123 7.35 -1.70 13.35
C HIS A 123 6.81 -2.95 14.05
N ARG A 124 7.45 -3.34 15.16
CA ARG A 124 7.02 -4.45 16.02
C ARG A 124 6.70 -3.94 17.40
N GLY A 125 5.45 -4.07 17.78
CA GLY A 125 4.96 -3.80 19.12
C GLY A 125 3.69 -4.59 19.38
N GLU A 126 3.41 -4.85 20.65
CA GLU A 126 2.22 -5.56 21.09
C GLU A 126 0.98 -4.76 20.69
N GLY A 127 0.15 -5.33 19.81
CA GLY A 127 -1.03 -4.66 19.24
C GLY A 127 -0.73 -3.49 18.30
N SER A 128 0.55 -3.22 17.98
CA SER A 128 0.95 -2.10 17.13
C SER A 128 1.85 -2.51 15.97
N THR A 129 2.01 -3.81 15.70
CA THR A 129 2.82 -4.27 14.56
C THR A 129 2.21 -3.74 13.26
N HIS A 130 3.02 -3.11 12.39
CA HIS A 130 2.58 -2.58 11.08
C HIS A 130 3.77 -2.21 10.18
N TYR A 131 3.51 -2.10 8.87
CA TYR A 131 4.45 -1.51 7.93
C TYR A 131 4.28 0.01 7.90
N SER A 132 5.25 0.76 8.44
CA SER A 132 5.14 2.22 8.50
C SER A 132 5.05 2.81 7.10
N GLY A 133 3.95 3.54 6.85
CA GLY A 133 3.62 4.08 5.54
C GLY A 133 2.57 3.28 4.79
N ASN A 134 2.13 2.14 5.33
CA ASN A 134 1.09 1.27 4.82
C ASN A 134 1.26 0.85 3.35
N PHE A 135 2.50 0.56 2.94
CA PHE A 135 2.82 -0.04 1.64
C PHE A 135 3.35 -1.45 1.90
N TRP A 136 2.65 -2.45 1.38
CA TRP A 136 2.98 -3.84 1.65
C TRP A 136 2.46 -4.77 0.55
N TRP A 137 3.10 -5.92 0.47
CA TRP A 137 2.73 -7.05 -0.35
C TRP A 137 2.12 -8.16 0.50
N SER A 138 1.13 -8.87 -0.03
CA SER A 138 0.54 -10.06 0.61
C SER A 138 -0.13 -10.97 -0.44
N THR A 139 -0.75 -12.05 0.02
CA THR A 139 -1.54 -12.98 -0.79
C THR A 139 -3.00 -12.93 -0.37
N SER A 140 -3.91 -13.16 -1.31
CA SER A 140 -5.32 -13.37 -0.97
C SER A 140 -5.52 -14.53 0.01
N ASP A 141 -4.66 -15.55 -0.08
CA ASP A 141 -4.62 -16.70 0.83
C ASP A 141 -4.39 -16.35 2.30
N TYR A 142 -3.56 -15.33 2.54
CA TYR A 142 -3.38 -14.79 3.88
C TYR A 142 -4.53 -13.87 4.25
N ILE A 143 -4.86 -12.91 3.37
CA ILE A 143 -5.88 -11.89 3.59
C ILE A 143 -7.24 -12.48 3.95
N LYS A 144 -7.68 -13.56 3.27
CA LYS A 144 -8.99 -14.18 3.53
C LYS A 144 -9.13 -14.81 4.93
N LYS A 145 -8.02 -14.96 5.66
CA LYS A 145 -7.98 -15.45 7.06
C LYS A 145 -8.07 -14.32 8.09
N LEU A 146 -7.97 -13.06 7.65
CA LEU A 146 -8.12 -11.88 8.50
C LEU A 146 -9.60 -11.58 8.71
N ASP A 147 -9.92 -10.86 9.79
CA ASP A 147 -11.23 -10.25 9.95
C ASP A 147 -11.35 -8.98 9.10
N THR A 148 -12.59 -8.56 8.82
CA THR A 148 -12.86 -7.29 8.13
C THR A 148 -12.27 -6.12 8.94
N CYS A 149 -11.71 -5.12 8.25
CA CYS A 149 -11.15 -3.94 8.91
C CYS A 149 -12.29 -3.10 9.51
N VAL A 150 -12.37 -3.12 10.84
CA VAL A 150 -13.28 -2.26 11.62
C VAL A 150 -12.56 -0.95 11.89
N TYR A 151 -13.09 0.16 11.39
CA TYR A 151 -12.56 1.48 11.69
C TYR A 151 -12.83 1.82 13.16
N GLN A 152 -11.78 1.81 13.97
CA GLN A 152 -11.83 2.31 15.37
C GLN A 152 -11.18 3.69 15.45
N ASP A 153 -10.11 3.89 14.69
CA ASP A 153 -9.32 5.12 14.63
C ASP A 153 -8.55 5.22 13.30
N TYR A 154 -7.78 6.30 13.15
CA TYR A 154 -6.99 6.56 11.95
C TYR A 154 -5.92 5.49 11.65
N ILE A 155 -5.40 4.79 12.66
CA ILE A 155 -4.32 3.79 12.48
C ILE A 155 -4.86 2.40 12.16
N SER A 156 -6.15 2.15 12.39
CA SER A 156 -6.84 0.89 12.10
C SER A 156 -6.46 0.27 10.73
N PRO A 157 -6.49 1.00 9.59
CA PRO A 157 -6.09 0.44 8.30
C PRO A 157 -4.59 0.08 8.20
N GLU A 158 -3.71 0.80 8.90
CA GLU A 158 -2.26 0.54 8.90
C GLU A 158 -1.91 -0.69 9.76
N LEU A 159 -2.71 -0.99 10.78
CA LEU A 159 -2.57 -2.18 11.63
C LEU A 159 -3.23 -3.44 11.04
N TRP A 160 -4.11 -3.30 10.05
CA TRP A 160 -5.01 -4.39 9.63
C TRP A 160 -4.31 -5.64 9.11
N LEU A 161 -3.30 -5.51 8.24
CA LEU A 161 -2.60 -6.69 7.70
C LEU A 161 -1.96 -7.53 8.82
N THR A 162 -1.54 -6.84 9.88
CA THR A 162 -0.76 -7.37 11.00
C THR A 162 -1.58 -7.52 12.28
N CYS A 163 -2.92 -7.47 12.17
CA CYS A 163 -3.82 -7.50 13.32
C CYS A 163 -3.91 -8.85 14.04
N THR A 164 -3.24 -9.88 13.52
CA THR A 164 -3.20 -11.22 14.12
C THR A 164 -1.77 -11.61 14.44
N ASP A 165 -1.57 -12.30 15.57
CA ASP A 165 -0.24 -12.82 15.95
C ASP A 165 0.20 -14.05 15.14
N ARG A 166 -0.56 -14.43 14.10
CA ARG A 166 -0.35 -15.67 13.33
C ARG A 166 0.45 -15.47 12.05
N GLY A 167 0.63 -14.23 11.59
CA GLY A 167 1.32 -13.96 10.33
C GLY A 167 2.83 -13.93 10.45
N LYS A 168 3.52 -14.34 9.39
CA LYS A 168 4.96 -14.17 9.20
C LYS A 168 5.21 -12.94 8.35
N TYR A 169 5.84 -11.92 8.93
CA TYR A 169 6.02 -10.62 8.28
C TYR A 169 7.49 -10.28 8.07
N LEU A 170 7.86 -9.93 6.84
CA LEU A 170 9.23 -9.57 6.46
C LEU A 170 9.37 -8.07 6.21
N SER A 171 10.35 -7.46 6.88
CA SER A 171 10.89 -6.16 6.47
C SER A 171 12.11 -6.39 5.59
N LEU A 172 12.03 -5.99 4.31
CA LEU A 172 13.17 -6.04 3.39
C LEU A 172 14.25 -5.03 3.76
N TRP A 173 13.85 -3.94 4.43
CA TRP A 173 14.73 -2.88 4.87
C TRP A 173 14.11 -2.15 6.06
N ASP A 174 14.95 -1.76 7.00
CA ASP A 174 14.61 -0.82 8.07
C ASP A 174 15.53 0.40 7.98
N SER A 175 14.92 1.55 7.83
CA SER A 175 15.62 2.84 7.72
C SER A 175 16.14 3.38 9.04
N HIS A 176 15.59 2.91 10.17
CA HIS A 176 15.86 3.42 11.52
C HIS A 176 15.85 4.96 11.62
N THR A 177 14.98 5.60 10.83
CA THR A 177 14.94 7.06 10.66
C THR A 177 13.54 7.59 10.95
N ASN A 178 13.44 8.72 11.65
CA ASN A 178 12.19 9.43 11.80
C ASN A 178 11.85 10.21 10.50
N HIS A 179 11.10 9.57 9.60
CA HIS A 179 10.71 10.11 8.29
C HIS A 179 9.83 11.37 8.33
N TYR A 180 9.40 11.81 9.51
CA TYR A 180 8.73 13.11 9.69
C TYR A 180 9.69 14.25 10.05
N ALA A 181 10.91 13.94 10.46
CA ALA A 181 11.87 14.93 10.97
C ALA A 181 13.23 14.91 10.24
N GLU A 182 13.56 13.83 9.55
CA GLU A 182 14.90 13.59 9.02
C GLU A 182 14.87 13.21 7.52
N ARG A 183 15.89 13.66 6.78
CA ARG A 183 16.06 13.31 5.36
C ARG A 183 16.46 11.85 5.22
N TYR A 184 15.91 11.18 4.21
CA TYR A 184 16.25 9.79 3.88
C TYR A 184 16.46 9.64 2.38
N GLU A 185 17.58 10.17 1.90
CA GLU A 185 17.90 10.26 0.48
C GLU A 185 18.32 8.91 -0.12
N ALA A 186 18.23 8.79 -1.45
CA ALA A 186 18.44 7.55 -2.19
C ALA A 186 19.75 6.81 -1.85
N HIS A 187 20.84 7.53 -1.65
CA HIS A 187 22.16 6.94 -1.34
C HIS A 187 22.18 6.12 -0.03
N ARG A 188 21.17 6.27 0.84
CA ARG A 188 21.05 5.53 2.10
C ARG A 188 20.45 4.12 1.92
N TYR A 189 19.90 3.80 0.74
CA TYR A 189 19.21 2.53 0.49
C TYR A 189 19.36 1.99 -0.95
N SER A 190 20.26 2.59 -1.73
CA SER A 190 20.61 2.21 -3.10
C SER A 190 21.83 1.30 -3.15
#